data_AF-A0A8S1C616-F1
#
_entry.id   AF-A0A8S1C616-F1
#
_cell.length_a   1.000
_cell.length_b   1.000
_cell.length_c   1.000
_cell.angle_alpha   90.00
_cell.angle_beta   90.00
_cell.angle_gamma   90.00
#
_symmetry.space_group_name_H-M   'P 1'
#
loop_
_entity.id
_entity.type
_entity.pdbx_description
1 polymer ?
#
loop_
_entity_poly.entity_id
_entity_poly.type
_entity_poly.pdbx_seq_one_letter_code
_entity_poly.pdbx_strand_id
1 'polypeptide(L)'
;MGAHVDGFIAVVAHSLVVGASLEKKVTGRKADVMMAAHLASQAALRLLKPGNETYTITDAVQKVVESYKCKPIEGMLSHQLKQFKIDGEKTIIQNPSDAQKKEHEKFEIGPNEVYAMDVLISTGDGIGREGDARVSIFKKTEETYQLKLKASRMFYAEISNKYGTMPFNIRLLPEEGKARMGVVECLNHKLIDAFQVLYEKPSECPNSMKFVFSNLNDD
;
A
#
# COMPACT_ATOMS: atom_id res chain seq x y z
N MET A 1 -5.12 -1.35 -8.35
CA MET A 1 -5.89 -0.19 -8.89
C MET A 1 -6.78 0.37 -7.80
N GLY A 2 -7.23 1.61 -7.92
CA GLY A 2 -8.19 2.19 -6.99
C GLY A 2 -9.09 3.22 -7.66
N ALA A 3 -10.24 3.44 -7.05
CA ALA A 3 -11.22 4.45 -7.45
C ALA A 3 -11.81 5.09 -6.19
N HIS A 4 -12.46 6.23 -6.35
CA HIS A 4 -13.26 6.82 -5.29
C HIS A 4 -14.52 7.46 -5.84
N VAL A 5 -15.56 7.53 -5.01
CA VAL A 5 -16.77 8.31 -5.27
C VAL A 5 -16.92 9.26 -4.09
N ASP A 6 -16.94 10.57 -4.34
CA ASP A 6 -17.04 11.59 -3.31
C ASP A 6 -16.04 11.41 -2.14
N GLY A 7 -14.80 11.06 -2.48
CA GLY A 7 -13.74 10.82 -1.50
C GLY A 7 -13.80 9.48 -0.76
N PHE A 8 -14.82 8.65 -0.96
CA PHE A 8 -14.88 7.29 -0.42
C PHE A 8 -14.11 6.32 -1.31
N ILE A 9 -13.08 5.67 -0.75
CA ILE A 9 -12.03 5.02 -1.51
C ILE A 9 -12.25 3.50 -1.58
N ALA A 10 -12.06 2.93 -2.77
CA ALA A 10 -11.95 1.49 -2.99
C ALA A 10 -10.64 1.18 -3.74
N VAL A 11 -9.72 0.42 -3.13
CA VAL A 11 -8.45 -0.03 -3.71
C VAL A 11 -8.34 -1.57 -3.68
N VAL A 12 -7.96 -2.15 -4.81
CA VAL A 12 -7.76 -3.60 -4.95
C VAL A 12 -6.43 -3.90 -5.63
N ALA A 13 -5.76 -4.96 -5.18
CA ALA A 13 -4.60 -5.54 -5.83
C ALA A 13 -4.77 -7.06 -5.87
N HIS A 14 -4.37 -7.65 -6.98
CA HIS A 14 -4.50 -9.07 -7.23
C HIS A 14 -3.26 -9.55 -7.98
N SER A 15 -2.81 -10.76 -7.65
CA SER A 15 -1.68 -11.40 -8.29
C SER A 15 -2.11 -12.68 -8.99
N LEU A 16 -1.64 -12.83 -10.23
CA LEU A 16 -1.89 -14.00 -11.08
C LEU A 16 -0.62 -14.44 -11.79
N VAL A 17 -0.61 -15.67 -12.28
CA VAL A 17 0.48 -16.21 -13.11
C VAL A 17 0.01 -16.30 -14.56
N VAL A 18 0.68 -15.56 -15.43
CA VAL A 18 0.41 -15.59 -16.87
C VAL A 18 0.73 -16.97 -17.44
N GLY A 19 -0.21 -17.55 -18.19
CA GLY A 19 -0.07 -18.87 -18.80
C GLY A 19 -0.36 -20.05 -17.88
N ALA A 20 -0.87 -19.82 -16.66
CA ALA A 20 -1.44 -20.89 -15.84
C ALA A 20 -2.77 -21.37 -16.43
N SER A 21 -3.00 -22.69 -16.41
CA SER A 21 -4.23 -23.33 -16.89
C SER A 21 -4.56 -24.56 -16.05
N LEU A 22 -5.69 -25.22 -16.31
CA LEU A 22 -6.06 -26.48 -15.65
C LEU A 22 -5.03 -27.58 -15.86
N GLU A 23 -4.43 -27.63 -17.06
CA GLU A 23 -3.38 -28.58 -17.45
C GLU A 23 -2.00 -28.14 -16.93
N LYS A 24 -1.74 -26.83 -16.90
CA LYS A 24 -0.47 -26.23 -16.48
C LYS A 24 -0.63 -25.49 -15.15
N LYS A 25 -0.70 -26.25 -14.07
CA LYS A 25 -0.79 -25.72 -12.71
C LYS A 25 0.50 -25.00 -12.31
N VAL A 26 0.35 -23.95 -11.51
CA VAL A 26 1.47 -23.26 -10.86
C VAL A 26 2.02 -24.16 -9.75
N THR A 27 3.34 -24.33 -9.68
CA THR A 27 4.02 -25.18 -8.70
C THR A 27 5.25 -24.47 -8.11
N GLY A 28 5.87 -25.08 -7.10
CA GLY A 28 7.07 -24.58 -6.44
C GLY A 28 6.85 -23.26 -5.69
N ARG A 29 7.92 -22.47 -5.52
CA ARG A 29 7.91 -21.24 -4.73
C ARG A 29 6.87 -20.20 -5.15
N LYS A 30 6.52 -20.17 -6.45
CA LYS A 30 5.44 -19.32 -6.97
C LYS A 30 4.07 -19.73 -6.42
N ALA A 31 3.80 -21.04 -6.36
CA ALA A 31 2.55 -21.54 -5.77
C ALA A 31 2.53 -21.30 -4.25
N ASP A 32 3.67 -21.53 -3.58
CA ASP A 32 3.80 -21.30 -2.13
C ASP A 32 3.43 -19.86 -1.76
N VAL A 33 4.05 -18.87 -2.42
CA VAL A 33 3.80 -17.46 -2.09
C VAL A 33 2.39 -17.00 -2.46
N MET A 34 1.81 -17.53 -3.54
CA MET A 34 0.42 -17.28 -3.90
C MET A 34 -0.55 -17.79 -2.83
N MET A 35 -0.34 -19.03 -2.36
CA MET A 35 -1.18 -19.61 -1.32
C MET A 35 -0.97 -18.93 0.03
N ALA A 36 0.28 -18.59 0.37
CA ALA A 36 0.63 -17.85 1.58
C ALA A 36 -0.09 -16.49 1.62
N ALA A 37 0.02 -15.69 0.55
CA ALA A 37 -0.65 -14.40 0.46
C ALA A 37 -2.17 -14.54 0.51
N HIS A 38 -2.74 -15.52 -0.20
CA HIS A 38 -4.18 -15.77 -0.19
C HIS A 38 -4.69 -16.13 1.22
N LEU A 39 -4.09 -17.12 1.87
CA LEU A 39 -4.53 -17.55 3.19
C LEU A 39 -4.27 -16.48 4.26
N ALA A 40 -3.17 -15.72 4.15
CA ALA A 40 -2.90 -14.59 5.03
C ALA A 40 -3.95 -13.49 4.85
N SER A 41 -4.36 -13.18 3.61
CA SER A 41 -5.45 -12.25 3.32
C SER A 41 -6.79 -12.72 3.93
N GLN A 42 -7.06 -14.02 3.88
CA GLN A 42 -8.24 -14.65 4.45
C GLN A 42 -8.23 -14.63 5.98
N ALA A 43 -7.07 -14.82 6.60
CA ALA A 43 -6.89 -14.69 8.05
C ALA A 43 -7.10 -13.23 8.49
N ALA A 44 -6.47 -12.29 7.79
CA ALA A 44 -6.63 -10.86 8.06
C ALA A 44 -8.10 -10.43 7.93
N LEU A 45 -8.79 -10.86 6.87
CA LEU A 45 -10.21 -10.59 6.67
C LEU A 45 -11.09 -11.04 7.84
N ARG A 46 -10.78 -12.18 8.47
CA ARG A 46 -11.56 -12.72 9.62
C ARG A 46 -11.24 -12.02 10.95
N LEU A 47 -10.05 -11.42 11.04
CA LEU A 47 -9.56 -10.76 12.26
C LEU A 47 -9.76 -9.25 12.23
N LEU A 48 -9.98 -8.66 11.07
CA LEU A 48 -10.29 -7.25 10.90
C LEU A 48 -11.75 -7.01 11.30
N LYS A 49 -12.03 -6.94 12.59
CA LYS A 49 -13.38 -6.73 13.14
C LYS A 49 -13.31 -5.91 14.44
N PRO A 50 -14.40 -5.25 14.86
CA PRO A 50 -14.39 -4.45 16.07
C PRO A 50 -13.96 -5.25 17.30
N GLY A 51 -13.19 -4.61 18.20
CA GLY A 51 -12.68 -5.24 19.42
C GLY A 51 -11.36 -5.98 19.27
N ASN A 52 -10.90 -6.24 18.05
CA ASN A 52 -9.58 -6.82 17.82
C ASN A 52 -8.49 -5.72 17.76
N GLU A 53 -7.30 -6.05 18.26
CA GLU A 53 -6.12 -5.20 18.12
C GLU A 53 -5.41 -5.41 16.78
N THR A 54 -4.80 -4.35 16.24
CA THR A 54 -4.06 -4.40 14.96
C THR A 54 -2.93 -5.45 14.96
N TYR A 55 -2.22 -5.62 16.08
CA TYR A 55 -1.14 -6.61 16.20
C TYR A 55 -1.63 -8.06 16.15
N THR A 56 -2.90 -8.32 16.51
CA THR A 56 -3.50 -9.66 16.36
C THR A 56 -3.52 -10.06 14.88
N ILE A 57 -3.77 -9.10 13.99
CA ILE A 57 -3.77 -9.31 12.54
C ILE A 57 -2.33 -9.50 12.04
N THR A 58 -1.40 -8.65 12.48
CA THR A 58 0.03 -8.77 12.16
C THR A 58 0.59 -10.15 12.49
N ASP A 59 0.34 -10.63 13.70
CA ASP A 59 0.84 -11.93 14.18
C ASP A 59 0.19 -13.11 13.43
N ALA A 60 -1.09 -12.99 13.09
CA ALA A 60 -1.78 -14.03 12.32
C ALA A 60 -1.25 -14.13 10.89
N VAL A 61 -1.03 -12.99 10.22
CA VAL A 61 -0.42 -12.95 8.88
C VAL A 61 0.96 -13.60 8.92
N GLN A 62 1.79 -13.23 9.90
CA GLN A 62 3.13 -13.80 10.08
C GLN A 62 3.09 -15.33 10.23
N LYS A 63 2.25 -15.85 11.14
CA LYS A 63 2.12 -17.30 11.39
C LYS A 63 1.67 -18.07 10.15
N VAL A 64 0.75 -17.51 9.36
CA VAL A 64 0.28 -18.18 8.14
C VAL A 64 1.42 -18.31 7.12
N VAL A 65 2.16 -17.23 6.87
CA VAL A 65 3.15 -17.24 5.78
C VAL A 65 4.43 -18.01 6.14
N GLU A 66 4.76 -18.15 7.42
CA GLU A 66 5.86 -18.98 7.90
C GLU A 66 5.69 -20.46 7.51
N SER A 67 4.45 -20.97 7.50
CA SER A 67 4.17 -22.35 7.08
C SER A 67 4.56 -22.63 5.61
N TYR A 68 4.63 -21.58 4.80
CA TYR A 68 5.05 -21.60 3.39
C TYR A 68 6.50 -21.18 3.19
N LYS A 69 7.29 -21.04 4.28
CA LYS A 69 8.66 -20.51 4.25
C LYS A 69 8.72 -19.15 3.53
N CYS A 70 7.71 -18.32 3.70
CA CYS A 70 7.61 -16.98 3.13
C CYS A 70 7.65 -15.94 4.25
N LYS A 71 7.86 -14.67 3.89
CA LYS A 71 7.86 -13.55 4.82
C LYS A 71 7.02 -12.40 4.30
N PRO A 72 6.25 -11.68 5.14
CA PRO A 72 5.67 -10.41 4.75
C PRO A 72 6.78 -9.38 4.51
N ILE A 73 6.53 -8.42 3.62
CA ILE A 73 7.46 -7.30 3.43
C ILE A 73 7.49 -6.45 4.70
N GLU A 74 8.69 -6.21 5.23
CA GLU A 74 8.94 -5.44 6.44
C GLU A 74 8.40 -4.00 6.32
N GLY A 75 7.70 -3.57 7.36
CA GLY A 75 7.25 -2.19 7.53
C GLY A 75 6.07 -1.77 6.63
N MET A 76 5.47 -2.68 5.87
CA MET A 76 4.30 -2.34 5.05
C MET A 76 3.08 -2.03 5.91
N LEU A 77 2.37 -0.96 5.57
CA LEU A 77 1.21 -0.47 6.31
C LEU A 77 -0.08 -0.70 5.52
N SER A 78 -1.06 -1.28 6.20
CA SER A 78 -2.48 -1.22 5.81
C SER A 78 -3.14 -0.07 6.56
N HIS A 79 -3.85 0.81 5.84
CA HIS A 79 -4.38 2.04 6.41
C HIS A 79 -5.89 1.99 6.62
N GLN A 80 -6.35 2.64 7.68
CA GLN A 80 -7.73 3.09 7.78
C GLN A 80 -8.03 4.06 6.63
N LEU A 81 -9.22 3.93 6.04
CA LEU A 81 -9.75 4.83 5.02
C LEU A 81 -10.75 5.78 5.67
N LYS A 82 -10.64 7.07 5.36
CA LYS A 82 -11.66 8.09 5.65
C LYS A 82 -12.02 8.81 4.35
N GLN A 83 -13.10 9.59 4.36
CA GLN A 83 -13.47 10.41 3.21
C GLN A 83 -12.30 11.34 2.85
N PHE A 84 -11.85 11.29 1.60
CA PHE A 84 -10.69 12.02 1.07
C PHE A 84 -9.33 11.71 1.70
N LYS A 85 -9.21 10.63 2.50
CA LYS A 85 -7.95 10.25 3.18
C LYS A 85 -7.68 8.74 3.01
N ILE A 86 -6.71 8.42 2.16
CA ILE A 86 -6.29 7.02 1.85
C ILE A 86 -5.37 6.41 2.93
N ASP A 87 -4.77 7.26 3.75
CA ASP A 87 -3.77 6.97 4.76
C ASP A 87 -4.21 7.53 6.12
N GLY A 88 -5.30 6.97 6.65
CA GLY A 88 -5.74 7.25 8.01
C GLY A 88 -4.68 6.89 9.05
N GLU A 89 -4.81 7.50 10.23
CA GLU A 89 -3.87 7.36 11.36
C GLU A 89 -3.75 5.93 11.87
N LYS A 90 -4.89 5.21 11.97
CA LYS A 90 -4.89 3.82 12.40
C LYS A 90 -4.32 2.92 11.31
N THR A 91 -3.27 2.20 11.64
CA THR A 91 -2.56 1.33 10.69
C THR A 91 -2.28 -0.06 11.25
N ILE A 92 -2.21 -1.04 10.35
CA ILE A 92 -1.76 -2.40 10.63
C ILE A 92 -0.41 -2.59 9.93
N ILE A 93 0.64 -2.83 10.70
CA ILE A 93 2.00 -3.00 10.18
C ILE A 93 2.31 -4.49 9.95
N GLN A 94 3.02 -4.80 8.87
CA GLN A 94 3.50 -6.15 8.56
C GLN A 94 4.98 -6.31 8.83
N ASN A 95 5.34 -7.46 9.42
CA ASN A 95 6.72 -7.84 9.74
C ASN A 95 7.57 -6.66 10.27
N PRO A 96 7.13 -5.94 11.33
CA PRO A 96 7.87 -4.76 11.79
C PRO A 96 9.20 -5.14 12.44
N SER A 97 10.24 -4.33 12.19
CA SER A 97 11.49 -4.39 12.95
C SER A 97 11.29 -3.99 14.42
N ASP A 98 12.26 -4.28 15.29
CA ASP A 98 12.17 -3.94 16.72
C ASP A 98 12.06 -2.43 16.97
N ALA A 99 12.62 -1.61 16.08
CA ALA A 99 12.46 -0.15 16.12
C ALA A 99 11.02 0.24 15.76
N GLN A 100 10.51 -0.27 14.64
CA GLN A 100 9.14 -0.01 14.20
C GLN A 100 8.10 -0.49 15.21
N LYS A 101 8.30 -1.63 15.86
CA LYS A 101 7.39 -2.13 16.91
C LYS A 101 7.28 -1.19 18.11
N LYS A 102 8.34 -0.44 18.43
CA LYS A 102 8.35 0.51 19.56
C LYS A 102 7.68 1.83 19.20
N GLU A 103 7.76 2.24 17.94
CA GLU A 103 7.21 3.51 17.45
C GLU A 103 5.78 3.35 16.93
N HIS A 104 5.41 2.17 16.44
CA HIS A 104 4.09 1.90 15.87
C HIS A 104 3.05 1.74 16.97
N GLU A 105 2.08 2.65 16.95
CA GLU A 105 0.99 2.68 17.92
C GLU A 105 0.03 1.50 17.74
N LYS A 106 -0.39 0.94 18.87
CA LYS A 106 -1.39 -0.14 18.90
C LYS A 106 -2.78 0.48 18.86
N PHE A 107 -3.60 -0.01 17.94
CA PHE A 107 -4.99 0.42 17.83
C PHE A 107 -5.93 -0.75 18.00
N GLU A 108 -7.08 -0.47 18.63
CA GLU A 108 -8.25 -1.33 18.55
C GLU A 108 -9.08 -0.92 17.33
N ILE A 109 -9.52 -1.93 16.58
CA ILE A 109 -10.45 -1.76 15.46
C ILE A 109 -11.82 -1.40 16.03
N GLY A 110 -12.40 -0.30 15.54
CA GLY A 110 -13.71 0.20 15.96
C GLY A 110 -14.85 -0.18 15.01
N PRO A 111 -16.11 -0.03 15.47
CA PRO A 111 -17.28 -0.15 14.59
C PRO A 111 -17.28 0.97 13.54
N ASN A 112 -17.83 0.69 12.35
CA ASN A 112 -17.93 1.64 11.23
C ASN A 112 -16.60 2.16 10.69
N GLU A 113 -15.49 1.51 11.03
CA GLU A 113 -14.18 1.82 10.45
C GLU A 113 -13.96 1.03 9.14
N VAL A 114 -13.34 1.70 8.18
CA VAL A 114 -13.00 1.11 6.87
C VAL A 114 -11.48 1.03 6.76
N TYR A 115 -10.96 -0.06 6.20
CA TYR A 115 -9.53 -0.30 6.05
C TYR A 115 -9.20 -0.82 4.65
N ALA A 116 -8.06 -0.39 4.11
CA ALA A 116 -7.44 -1.03 2.96
C ALA A 116 -6.39 -2.03 3.47
N MET A 117 -6.78 -3.31 3.57
CA MET A 117 -5.88 -4.38 3.97
C MET A 117 -5.00 -4.78 2.79
N ASP A 118 -3.69 -4.65 2.97
CA ASP A 118 -2.67 -4.96 1.97
C ASP A 118 -1.73 -6.04 2.51
N VAL A 119 -1.64 -7.16 1.81
CA VAL A 119 -0.84 -8.33 2.18
C VAL A 119 0.21 -8.54 1.10
N LEU A 120 1.45 -8.16 1.41
CA LEU A 120 2.60 -8.29 0.50
C LEU A 120 3.55 -9.33 1.06
N ILE A 121 3.64 -10.47 0.37
CA ILE A 121 4.42 -11.63 0.82
C ILE A 121 5.54 -11.90 -0.18
N SER A 122 6.71 -12.23 0.35
CA SER A 122 7.91 -12.57 -0.39
C SER A 122 8.35 -14.00 -0.09
N THR A 123 8.93 -14.66 -1.09
CA THR A 123 9.64 -15.92 -0.91
C THR A 123 11.02 -15.75 -0.26
N GLY A 124 11.53 -14.52 -0.22
CA GLY A 124 12.88 -14.14 0.23
C GLY A 124 12.94 -13.65 1.68
N ASP A 125 13.80 -12.65 1.93
CA ASP A 125 14.02 -12.12 3.29
C ASP A 125 12.97 -11.11 3.75
N GLY A 126 12.13 -10.63 2.84
CA GLY A 126 11.04 -9.69 3.13
C GLY A 126 11.50 -8.25 3.23
N ILE A 127 12.68 -7.90 2.70
CA ILE A 127 13.22 -6.54 2.78
C ILE A 127 13.11 -5.86 1.42
N GLY A 128 12.15 -4.94 1.30
CA GLY A 128 11.99 -4.11 0.11
C GLY A 128 13.21 -3.20 -0.10
N ARG A 129 13.80 -3.25 -1.30
CA ARG A 129 14.98 -2.46 -1.67
C ARG A 129 14.64 -1.52 -2.81
N GLU A 130 15.16 -0.31 -2.77
CA GLU A 130 15.07 0.59 -3.91
C GLU A 130 15.91 0.06 -5.07
N GLY A 131 15.42 0.25 -6.28
CA GLY A 131 16.12 -0.05 -7.52
C GLY A 131 16.20 1.17 -8.43
N ASP A 132 16.60 0.97 -9.68
CA ASP A 132 16.82 2.07 -10.62
C ASP A 132 15.54 2.64 -11.24
N ALA A 133 14.36 2.11 -10.89
CA ALA A 133 13.11 2.56 -11.46
C ALA A 133 12.73 3.96 -10.98
N ARG A 134 12.37 4.81 -11.94
CA ARG A 134 11.90 6.16 -11.66
C ARG A 134 10.51 6.11 -11.00
N VAL A 135 10.37 6.82 -9.88
CA VAL A 135 9.07 7.06 -9.25
C VAL A 135 8.15 7.79 -10.23
N SER A 136 6.91 7.32 -10.29
CA SER A 136 5.86 7.91 -11.13
C SER A 136 4.55 8.14 -10.39
N ILE A 137 4.40 7.63 -9.17
CA ILE A 137 3.19 7.77 -8.36
C ILE A 137 3.51 8.69 -7.20
N PHE A 138 2.69 9.71 -7.03
CA PHE A 138 2.82 10.72 -5.98
C PHE A 138 1.47 10.98 -5.32
N LYS A 139 1.47 11.53 -4.11
CA LYS A 139 0.28 11.99 -3.41
C LYS A 139 0.57 13.36 -2.80
N LYS A 140 -0.42 14.25 -2.77
CA LYS A 140 -0.34 15.53 -2.06
C LYS A 140 -0.45 15.35 -0.54
N THR A 141 0.34 16.12 0.20
CA THR A 141 0.29 16.18 1.67
C THR A 141 -0.56 17.36 2.14
N GLU A 142 -0.72 17.48 3.46
CA GLU A 142 -1.37 18.63 4.11
C GLU A 142 -0.39 19.81 4.33
N GLU A 143 0.90 19.62 4.01
CA GLU A 143 1.93 20.64 4.17
C GLU A 143 1.67 21.84 3.27
N THR A 144 2.02 23.03 3.77
CA THR A 144 1.86 24.28 3.03
C THR A 144 3.21 24.97 2.87
N TYR A 145 3.55 25.30 1.63
CA TYR A 145 4.79 25.97 1.28
C TYR A 145 4.60 26.87 0.06
N GLN A 146 5.25 28.04 0.07
CA GLN A 146 5.19 28.99 -1.02
C GLN A 146 6.23 28.65 -2.10
N LEU A 147 5.78 27.92 -3.12
CA LEU A 147 6.59 27.50 -4.27
C LEU A 147 7.20 28.69 -5.04
N LYS A 148 8.52 28.65 -5.25
CA LYS A 148 9.30 29.72 -5.88
C LYS A 148 9.31 29.59 -7.41
N LEU A 149 9.38 28.38 -7.94
CA LEU A 149 9.42 28.18 -9.39
C LEU A 149 8.01 28.25 -10.01
N LYS A 150 7.91 28.92 -11.17
CA LYS A 150 6.66 28.98 -11.94
C LYS A 150 6.17 27.57 -12.33
N ALA A 151 7.10 26.70 -12.74
CA ALA A 151 6.79 25.32 -13.11
C ALA A 151 6.17 24.53 -11.94
N SER A 152 6.73 24.65 -10.73
CA SER A 152 6.21 23.97 -9.54
C SER A 152 4.83 24.49 -9.15
N ARG A 153 4.61 25.82 -9.20
CA ARG A 153 3.27 26.39 -8.94
C ARG A 153 2.22 25.87 -9.92
N MET A 154 2.55 25.81 -11.21
CA MET A 154 1.65 25.29 -12.24
C MET A 154 1.36 23.80 -12.01
N PHE A 155 2.39 23.00 -11.77
CA PHE A 155 2.26 21.58 -11.44
C PHE A 155 1.38 21.35 -10.19
N TYR A 156 1.66 22.06 -9.09
CA TYR A 156 0.94 21.89 -7.83
C TYR A 156 -0.54 22.30 -7.93
N ALA A 157 -0.83 23.36 -8.69
CA ALA A 157 -2.20 23.78 -8.98
C ALA A 157 -2.94 22.72 -9.82
N GLU A 158 -2.28 22.15 -10.84
CA GLU A 158 -2.86 21.12 -11.68
C GLU A 158 -3.22 19.85 -10.89
N ILE A 159 -2.29 19.34 -10.07
CA ILE A 159 -2.56 18.14 -9.26
C ILE A 159 -3.62 18.40 -8.19
N SER A 160 -3.64 19.59 -7.60
CA SER A 160 -4.64 19.96 -6.58
C SER A 160 -6.04 20.00 -7.17
N ASN A 161 -6.19 20.52 -8.39
CA ASN A 161 -7.47 20.60 -9.07
C ASN A 161 -7.94 19.24 -9.60
N LYS A 162 -7.02 18.43 -10.15
CA LYS A 162 -7.37 17.19 -10.85
C LYS A 162 -7.49 15.98 -9.93
N TYR A 163 -6.63 15.88 -8.91
CA TYR A 163 -6.51 14.70 -8.06
C TYR A 163 -6.75 14.97 -6.58
N GLY A 164 -6.76 16.24 -6.15
CA GLY A 164 -6.96 16.60 -4.74
C GLY A 164 -5.91 15.96 -3.83
N THR A 165 -6.37 15.18 -2.85
CA THR A 165 -5.54 14.44 -1.88
C THR A 165 -5.23 13.01 -2.34
N MET A 166 -5.73 12.57 -3.48
CA MET A 166 -5.58 11.19 -3.94
C MET A 166 -4.23 10.95 -4.63
N PRO A 167 -3.68 9.72 -4.55
CA PRO A 167 -2.50 9.37 -5.32
C PRO A 167 -2.74 9.48 -6.83
N PHE A 168 -1.73 9.94 -7.57
CA PHE A 168 -1.81 10.13 -9.01
C PHE A 168 -0.53 9.66 -9.70
N ASN A 169 -0.66 9.27 -10.97
CA ASN A 169 0.47 8.97 -11.82
C ASN A 169 0.88 10.21 -12.63
N ILE A 170 2.15 10.60 -12.55
CA ILE A 170 2.69 11.76 -13.27
C ILE A 170 2.50 11.67 -14.79
N ARG A 171 2.41 10.45 -15.35
CA ARG A 171 2.18 10.21 -16.78
C ARG A 171 0.79 10.61 -17.27
N LEU A 172 -0.16 10.84 -16.36
CA LEU A 172 -1.52 11.30 -16.69
C LEU A 172 -1.62 12.83 -16.76
N LEU A 173 -0.49 13.53 -16.60
CA LEU A 173 -0.37 14.95 -16.81
C LEU A 173 -0.07 15.24 -18.29
N PRO A 174 -0.68 16.27 -18.89
CA PRO A 174 -0.56 16.58 -20.31
C PRO A 174 0.86 16.97 -20.71
N GLU A 175 1.64 17.59 -19.82
CA GLU A 175 3.02 18.02 -20.08
C GLU A 175 4.02 17.35 -19.13
N GLU A 176 4.29 16.05 -19.34
CA GLU A 176 5.17 15.24 -18.47
C GLU A 176 6.54 15.89 -18.22
N GLY A 177 7.16 16.46 -19.26
CA GLY A 177 8.48 17.11 -19.16
C GLY A 177 8.48 18.29 -18.18
N LYS A 178 7.45 19.14 -18.19
CA LYS A 178 7.32 20.26 -17.27
C LYS A 178 6.89 19.81 -15.88
N ALA A 179 6.03 18.79 -15.79
CA ALA A 179 5.62 18.20 -14.52
C ALA A 179 6.82 17.66 -13.74
N ARG A 180 7.77 16.99 -14.41
CA ARG A 180 8.99 16.47 -13.78
C ARG A 180 9.86 17.56 -13.14
N MET A 181 9.92 18.76 -13.74
CA MET A 181 10.63 19.89 -13.14
C MET A 181 9.94 20.39 -11.86
N GLY A 182 8.60 20.40 -11.84
CA GLY A 182 7.82 20.86 -10.68
C GLY A 182 7.85 19.89 -9.49
N VAL A 183 7.98 18.59 -9.76
CA VAL A 183 8.01 17.53 -8.73
C VAL A 183 9.16 17.71 -7.74
N VAL A 184 10.35 18.10 -8.21
CA VAL A 184 11.56 18.18 -7.37
C VAL A 184 11.38 19.17 -6.22
N GLU A 185 10.89 20.38 -6.51
CA GLU A 185 10.63 21.38 -5.46
C GLU A 185 9.52 20.92 -4.51
N CYS A 186 8.47 20.31 -5.04
CA CYS A 186 7.35 19.83 -4.22
C CYS A 186 7.78 18.72 -3.25
N LEU A 187 8.64 17.78 -3.68
CA LEU A 187 9.20 16.73 -2.81
C LEU A 187 10.12 17.33 -1.74
N ASN A 188 11.03 18.22 -2.13
CA ASN A 188 11.99 18.84 -1.21
C ASN A 188 11.31 19.61 -0.07
N HIS A 189 10.13 20.17 -0.34
CA HIS A 189 9.32 20.89 0.64
C HIS A 189 8.15 20.08 1.17
N LYS A 190 8.15 18.75 0.98
CA LYS A 190 7.14 17.82 1.51
C LYS A 190 5.69 18.14 1.13
N LEU A 191 5.48 18.87 0.04
CA LEU A 191 4.13 19.16 -0.48
C LEU A 191 3.49 17.93 -1.15
N ILE A 192 4.32 16.97 -1.55
CA ILE A 192 3.92 15.68 -2.09
C ILE A 192 4.81 14.59 -1.51
N ASP A 193 4.25 13.39 -1.38
CA ASP A 193 4.94 12.16 -1.06
C ASP A 193 5.11 11.29 -2.31
N ALA A 194 6.22 10.56 -2.36
CA ALA A 194 6.59 9.64 -3.41
C ALA A 194 6.30 8.19 -2.99
N PHE A 195 5.63 7.43 -3.85
CA PHE A 195 5.47 5.98 -3.67
C PHE A 195 6.65 5.27 -4.34
N GLN A 196 7.65 4.91 -3.54
CA GLN A 196 8.87 4.27 -4.03
C GLN A 196 8.60 2.91 -4.66
N VAL A 197 9.36 2.58 -5.70
CA VAL A 197 9.32 1.26 -6.32
C VAL A 197 10.29 0.36 -5.59
N LEU A 198 9.75 -0.62 -4.86
CA LEU A 198 10.52 -1.57 -4.09
C LEU A 198 10.70 -2.88 -4.87
N TYR A 199 11.88 -3.46 -4.72
CA TYR A 199 12.31 -4.71 -5.32
C TYR A 199 12.73 -5.69 -4.24
N GLU A 200 12.59 -6.97 -4.57
CA GLU A 200 13.22 -8.05 -3.85
C GLU A 200 14.42 -8.59 -4.63
N LYS A 201 15.24 -9.44 -4.02
CA LYS A 201 16.35 -10.12 -4.70
C LYS A 201 15.90 -10.79 -6.01
N PRO A 202 16.71 -10.77 -7.09
CA PRO A 202 16.29 -11.23 -8.43
C PRO A 202 15.78 -12.68 -8.52
N SER A 203 16.17 -13.55 -7.60
CA SER A 203 15.73 -14.96 -7.54
C SER A 203 14.40 -15.17 -6.84
N GLU A 204 13.84 -14.14 -6.21
CA GLU A 204 12.66 -14.22 -5.36
C GLU A 204 11.41 -13.70 -6.06
N CYS A 205 10.26 -14.25 -5.69
CA CYS A 205 8.97 -13.88 -6.26
C CYS A 205 8.14 -13.14 -5.20
N PRO A 206 8.01 -11.81 -5.27
CA PRO A 206 7.04 -11.10 -4.45
C PRO A 206 5.62 -11.35 -4.99
N ASN A 207 4.64 -11.39 -4.09
CA ASN A 207 3.22 -11.48 -4.41
C ASN A 207 2.45 -10.52 -3.51
N SER A 208 1.53 -9.73 -4.09
CA SER A 208 0.67 -8.83 -3.36
C SER A 208 -0.81 -9.16 -3.56
N MET A 209 -1.57 -9.10 -2.46
CA MET A 209 -3.03 -9.11 -2.46
C MET A 209 -3.52 -7.94 -1.60
N LYS A 210 -4.37 -7.08 -2.18
CA LYS A 210 -4.98 -5.95 -1.48
C LYS A 210 -6.47 -5.96 -1.66
N PHE A 211 -7.22 -5.76 -0.59
CA PHE A 211 -8.67 -5.65 -0.62
C PHE A 211 -9.12 -4.53 0.33
N VAL A 212 -10.25 -3.89 0.00
CA VAL A 212 -10.91 -2.96 0.92
C VAL A 212 -11.90 -3.74 1.76
N PHE A 213 -11.91 -3.44 3.04
CA PHE A 213 -12.79 -4.03 4.01
C PHE A 213 -13.48 -2.94 4.83
N SER A 214 -14.78 -3.08 5.02
CA SER A 214 -15.62 -2.17 5.80
C SER A 214 -16.26 -2.94 6.95
N ASN A 215 -16.04 -2.49 8.19
CA ASN A 215 -16.80 -2.98 9.34
C ASN A 215 -18.17 -2.30 9.37
N LEU A 216 -19.14 -2.86 8.63
CA LEU A 216 -20.53 -2.48 8.80
C LEU A 216 -21.05 -3.26 10.01
N ASN A 217 -21.53 -2.55 11.04
CA ASN A 217 -22.38 -3.17 12.04
C ASN A 217 -23.70 -3.51 11.34
N ASP A 218 -24.01 -4.81 11.25
CA ASP A 218 -25.39 -5.25 11.04
C ASP A 218 -26.12 -5.06 12.39
N ASP A 219 -26.61 -3.84 12.64
CA ASP A 219 -27.66 -3.58 13.64
C ASP A 219 -29.05 -3.73 12.98
#